data_AF-A0AA97LXH3-F1
#
_entry.id   AF-A0AA97LXH3-F1
#
_cell.length_a   1.000
_cell.length_b   1.000
_cell.length_c   1.000
_cell.angle_alpha   90.00
_cell.angle_beta   90.00
_cell.angle_gamma   90.00
#
_symmetry.space_group_name_H-M   'P 1'
#
loop_
_entity.id
_entity.type
_entity.pdbx_description
1 polymer ?
#
loop_
_entity_poly.entity_id
_entity_poly.type
_entity_poly.pdbx_seq_one_letter_code
_entity_poly.pdbx_strand_id
1 'polypeptide(L)'
;MGFRLRKSFKIAPGVRMTVSHRGVGYSVGGRGMRISRSAGGRLTGSVGIPGSGLSYSTRLDGGRPRRPSRPASRPQPKTAQPQQNKPGLFAPAPEKELYRALFEDRDRGRLPHIAGRHPDWAPLCAAFDGLLSYHGRDLAHAEAALRTALDHGGEIADHPFVRAYVDMPVITLRIAHGVDAALPPSREAVGLTLAELYQATGRPEQAIAVVEGLEPTFSAAVSLAELYSETGRHDAVIDLTNNLSNASDPHAFLLVMRARALAAGGMGDGAHQTLKEVLRRRGTDPEIVTLAGIEQARLALDRGERARARQILERLYARDAAFPGLADLLRQVESAD
;
A
#
# COMPACT_ATOMS: atom_id res chain seq x y z
N MET A 1 -6.73 -17.99 35.51
CA MET A 1 -5.58 -18.58 34.78
C MET A 1 -6.05 -18.96 33.38
N GLY A 2 -6.03 -18.03 32.42
CA GLY A 2 -6.62 -18.26 31.09
C GLY A 2 -5.57 -18.72 30.08
N PHE A 3 -5.83 -19.83 29.39
CA PHE A 3 -4.99 -20.33 28.29
C PHE A 3 -4.87 -19.28 27.18
N ARG A 4 -3.63 -18.86 26.87
CA ARG A 4 -3.35 -17.92 25.77
C ARG A 4 -2.97 -18.73 24.52
N LEU A 5 -3.87 -18.84 23.56
CA LEU A 5 -3.56 -19.43 22.25
C LEU A 5 -2.78 -18.41 21.41
N ARG A 6 -1.49 -18.67 21.19
CA ARG A 6 -0.62 -17.92 20.27
C ARG A 6 0.14 -18.91 19.41
N LYS A 7 -0.15 -18.95 18.11
CA LYS A 7 0.50 -19.85 17.15
C LYS A 7 1.27 -19.02 16.13
N SER A 8 2.57 -19.25 16.01
CA SER A 8 3.43 -18.60 15.01
C SER A 8 3.97 -19.64 14.05
N PHE A 9 3.75 -19.48 12.75
CA PHE A 9 4.24 -20.39 11.72
C PHE A 9 4.85 -19.62 10.54
N LYS A 10 5.82 -20.23 9.86
CA LYS A 10 6.48 -19.66 8.69
C LYS A 10 5.63 -19.98 7.46
N ILE A 11 5.43 -19.00 6.59
CA ILE A 11 4.63 -19.16 5.35
C ILE A 11 5.56 -19.18 4.13
N ALA A 12 6.62 -18.37 4.17
CA ALA A 12 7.70 -18.34 3.17
C ALA A 12 9.04 -17.99 3.86
N PRO A 13 10.20 -18.15 3.21
CA PRO A 13 11.47 -17.66 3.73
C PRO A 13 11.37 -16.17 4.09
N GLY A 14 11.66 -15.81 5.34
CA GLY A 14 11.55 -14.43 5.83
C GLY A 14 10.13 -13.97 6.19
N VAL A 15 9.07 -14.75 5.94
CA VAL A 15 7.68 -14.36 6.27
C VAL A 15 7.13 -15.26 7.37
N ARG A 16 6.76 -14.64 8.50
CA ARG A 16 6.15 -15.33 9.64
C ARG A 16 4.82 -14.72 10.00
N MET A 17 3.80 -15.56 10.06
CA MET A 17 2.48 -15.17 10.57
C MET A 17 2.32 -15.63 12.01
N THR A 18 1.72 -14.78 12.82
CA THR A 18 1.41 -15.03 14.23
C THR A 18 -0.06 -14.80 14.47
N VAL A 19 -0.77 -15.88 14.77
CA VAL A 19 -2.18 -15.85 15.17
C VAL A 19 -2.24 -15.82 16.68
N SER A 20 -3.01 -14.88 17.23
CA SER A 20 -3.24 -14.72 18.66
C SER A 20 -4.71 -14.39 18.93
N HIS A 21 -5.15 -14.45 20.19
CA HIS A 21 -6.49 -14.00 20.58
C HIS A 21 -6.78 -12.52 20.23
N ARG A 22 -5.76 -11.71 19.94
CA ARG A 22 -5.92 -10.31 19.49
C ARG A 22 -6.03 -10.15 17.97
N GLY A 23 -5.93 -11.24 17.22
CA GLY A 23 -5.94 -11.25 15.75
C GLY A 23 -4.64 -11.78 15.14
N VAL A 24 -4.50 -11.58 13.83
CA VAL A 24 -3.37 -12.05 13.02
C VAL A 24 -2.36 -10.92 12.84
N GLY A 25 -1.13 -11.15 13.30
CA GLY A 25 0.02 -10.30 13.00
C GLY A 25 0.93 -10.99 11.99
N TYR A 26 1.58 -10.22 11.13
CA TYR A 26 2.56 -10.73 10.19
C TYR A 26 3.90 -10.03 10.40
N SER A 27 4.97 -10.75 10.11
CA SER A 27 6.32 -10.20 10.13
C SER A 27 7.03 -10.62 8.86
N VAL A 28 7.59 -9.64 8.18
CA VAL A 28 8.33 -9.81 6.93
C VAL A 28 9.76 -9.38 7.21
N GLY A 29 10.70 -10.26 6.94
CA GLY A 29 12.13 -10.05 7.11
C GLY A 29 12.85 -11.17 7.88
N GLY A 30 14.14 -11.30 7.58
CA GLY A 30 15.03 -12.36 8.06
C GLY A 30 16.11 -11.86 9.03
N ARG A 31 17.20 -12.61 9.13
CA ARG A 31 18.41 -12.22 9.87
C ARG A 31 18.92 -10.88 9.29
N GLY A 32 18.86 -9.79 10.05
CA GLY A 32 19.29 -8.46 9.55
C GLY A 32 18.24 -7.38 9.73
N MET A 33 17.05 -7.60 9.19
CA MET A 33 15.95 -6.64 9.20
C MET A 33 14.62 -7.36 9.18
N ARG A 34 13.69 -6.89 10.01
CA ARG A 34 12.36 -7.45 10.17
C ARG A 34 11.37 -6.34 10.46
N ILE A 35 10.40 -6.19 9.58
CA ILE A 35 9.23 -5.36 9.79
C ILE A 35 8.12 -6.27 10.32
N SER A 36 7.45 -5.83 11.37
CA SER A 36 6.37 -6.59 12.00
C SER A 36 5.17 -5.70 12.20
N ARG A 37 4.01 -6.16 11.74
CA ARG A 37 2.72 -5.59 12.06
C ARG A 37 2.04 -6.54 13.04
N SER A 38 1.82 -6.05 14.25
CA SER A 38 1.11 -6.83 15.26
C SER A 38 -0.40 -6.87 14.96
N ALA A 39 -1.10 -7.84 15.54
CA ALA A 39 -2.55 -7.95 15.45
C ALA A 39 -3.32 -6.71 15.95
N GLY A 40 -2.67 -5.81 16.71
CA GLY A 40 -3.24 -4.55 17.20
C GLY A 40 -2.77 -3.32 16.42
N GLY A 41 -2.32 -3.46 15.17
CA GLY A 41 -1.97 -2.34 14.28
C GLY A 41 -0.57 -1.76 14.49
N ARG A 42 0.10 -2.03 15.63
CA ARG A 42 1.47 -1.54 15.88
C ARG A 42 2.43 -2.04 14.81
N LEU A 43 3.08 -1.10 14.13
CA LEU A 43 4.10 -1.33 13.11
C LEU A 43 5.48 -1.11 13.73
N THR A 44 6.31 -2.14 13.75
CA THR A 44 7.65 -2.07 14.32
C THR A 44 8.67 -2.56 13.29
N GLY A 45 9.60 -1.69 12.93
CA GLY A 45 10.78 -2.02 12.15
C GLY A 45 11.91 -2.38 13.10
N SER A 46 12.50 -3.55 12.94
CA SER A 46 13.66 -3.99 13.70
C SER A 46 14.81 -4.33 12.78
N VAL A 47 15.98 -3.78 13.06
CA VAL A 47 17.22 -4.02 12.33
C VAL A 47 18.20 -4.61 13.33
N GLY A 48 18.71 -5.81 13.09
CA GLY A 48 19.60 -6.51 14.01
C GLY A 48 20.65 -7.30 13.26
N ILE A 49 21.91 -7.13 13.66
CA ILE A 49 23.05 -7.72 12.95
C ILE A 49 23.13 -9.20 13.35
N PRO A 50 23.06 -10.15 12.40
CA PRO A 50 23.05 -11.57 12.71
C PRO A 50 24.36 -12.01 13.36
N GLY A 51 24.28 -12.77 14.47
CA GLY A 51 25.46 -13.30 15.16
C GLY A 51 26.13 -12.37 16.18
N SER A 52 25.65 -11.12 16.33
CA SER A 52 26.24 -10.13 17.26
C SER A 52 25.45 -9.89 18.55
N GLY A 53 24.22 -10.42 18.64
CA GLY A 53 23.32 -10.18 19.78
C GLY A 53 22.70 -8.78 19.83
N LEU A 54 22.94 -7.93 18.82
CA LEU A 54 22.48 -6.53 18.78
C LEU A 54 21.30 -6.35 17.80
N SER A 55 20.20 -5.78 18.31
CA SER A 55 19.01 -5.44 17.53
C SER A 55 18.45 -4.08 17.95
N TYR A 56 18.18 -3.21 16.97
CA TYR A 56 17.52 -1.92 17.14
C TYR A 56 16.08 -2.03 16.61
N SER A 57 15.08 -1.70 17.42
CA SER A 57 13.67 -1.72 17.01
C SER A 57 13.05 -0.35 17.18
N THR A 58 12.47 0.20 16.11
CA THR A 58 11.72 1.45 16.14
C THR A 58 10.26 1.23 15.75
N ARG A 59 9.38 2.06 16.32
CA ARG A 59 7.96 2.12 15.95
C ARG A 59 7.84 2.99 14.70
N LEU A 60 7.11 2.49 13.72
CA LEU A 60 6.94 3.14 12.42
C LEU A 60 5.56 3.81 12.30
N ASP A 61 4.70 3.67 13.31
CA ASP A 61 3.43 4.37 13.46
C ASP A 61 3.62 5.76 14.09
N GLY A 62 3.24 6.81 13.35
CA GLY A 62 3.53 8.21 13.64
C GLY A 62 2.80 8.79 14.86
N GLY A 63 3.55 9.43 15.74
CA GLY A 63 3.06 10.30 16.81
C GLY A 63 4.20 11.12 17.41
N ARG A 64 4.13 12.45 17.28
CA ARG A 64 5.00 13.55 17.78
C ARG A 64 6.32 13.19 18.51
N PRO A 65 7.45 13.84 18.16
CA PRO A 65 8.72 13.62 18.84
C PRO A 65 8.66 14.10 20.30
N ARG A 66 8.61 13.16 21.24
CA ARG A 66 8.89 13.46 22.65
C ARG A 66 10.40 13.57 22.84
N ARG A 67 10.81 14.75 23.27
CA ARG A 67 12.17 15.16 23.68
C ARG A 67 12.88 14.04 24.47
N PRO A 68 14.13 13.68 24.15
CA PRO A 68 14.81 12.55 24.79
C PRO A 68 15.20 12.91 26.22
N SER A 69 14.66 12.18 27.20
CA SER A 69 15.24 12.11 28.54
C SER A 69 16.42 11.14 28.51
N ARG A 70 17.58 11.63 28.96
CA ARG A 70 18.87 10.92 29.05
C ARG A 70 18.73 9.58 29.80
N PRO A 71 19.29 8.49 29.27
CA PRO A 71 19.90 7.46 30.11
C PRO A 71 21.43 7.50 30.00
N ALA A 72 22.06 7.10 31.09
CA ALA A 72 23.50 7.16 31.33
C ALA A 72 24.35 6.51 30.22
N SER A 73 25.50 7.13 29.99
CA SER A 73 26.57 6.72 29.09
C SER A 73 27.07 5.31 29.38
N ARG A 74 26.81 4.39 28.45
CA ARG A 74 27.59 3.15 28.27
C ARG A 74 28.38 3.29 26.96
N PRO A 75 29.65 2.86 26.90
CA PRO A 75 30.51 3.18 25.75
C PRO A 75 29.94 2.56 24.48
N GLN A 76 29.67 3.39 23.48
CA GLN A 76 29.26 2.95 22.15
C GLN A 76 30.51 2.44 21.42
N PRO A 77 30.55 1.16 21.01
CA PRO A 77 31.56 0.73 20.05
C PRO A 77 31.24 1.39 18.71
N LYS A 78 32.26 1.98 18.06
CA LYS A 78 32.17 2.54 16.71
C LYS A 78 31.64 1.45 15.77
N THR A 79 30.38 1.56 15.35
CA THR A 79 29.74 0.57 14.46
C THR A 79 30.16 0.81 13.02
N ALA A 80 30.82 -0.18 12.43
CA ALA A 80 31.04 -0.27 10.98
C ALA A 80 29.69 -0.42 10.25
N GLN A 81 29.50 0.34 9.18
CA GLN A 81 28.30 0.34 8.35
C GLN A 81 28.15 -1.00 7.60
N PRO A 82 26.91 -1.47 7.31
CA PRO A 82 26.68 -2.63 6.47
C PRO A 82 27.27 -2.37 5.07
N GLN A 83 28.15 -3.26 4.61
CA GLN A 83 28.73 -3.16 3.28
C GLN A 83 27.66 -3.52 2.25
N GLN A 84 27.08 -2.51 1.59
CA GLN A 84 26.41 -2.71 0.31
C GLN A 84 27.42 -3.42 -0.60
N ASN A 85 27.07 -4.61 -1.11
CA ASN A 85 27.90 -5.28 -2.10
C ASN A 85 28.04 -4.31 -3.27
N LYS A 86 29.25 -3.81 -3.51
CA LYS A 86 29.53 -3.00 -4.69
C LYS A 86 29.76 -3.94 -5.88
N PRO A 87 29.38 -3.54 -7.10
CA PRO A 87 29.75 -4.27 -8.29
C PRO A 87 31.25 -4.54 -8.31
N GLY A 88 31.61 -5.80 -8.51
CA GLY A 88 33.00 -6.22 -8.60
C GLY A 88 33.69 -5.63 -9.85
N LEU A 89 35.02 -5.73 -9.89
CA LEU A 89 35.83 -5.22 -11.01
C LEU A 89 35.37 -5.79 -12.38
N PHE A 90 34.91 -7.05 -12.37
CA PHE A 90 34.44 -7.80 -13.54
C PHE A 90 32.93 -7.70 -13.79
N ALA A 91 32.18 -6.90 -13.01
CA ALA A 91 30.77 -6.68 -13.28
C ALA A 91 30.58 -6.01 -14.65
N PRO A 92 29.48 -6.32 -15.37
CA PRO A 92 29.12 -5.67 -16.62
C PRO A 92 29.13 -4.14 -16.53
N ALA A 93 29.44 -3.46 -17.63
CA ALA A 93 29.38 -1.99 -17.71
C ALA A 93 28.02 -1.41 -17.25
N PRO A 94 26.86 -1.87 -17.78
CA PRO A 94 25.55 -1.33 -17.37
C PRO A 94 25.25 -1.56 -15.89
N GLU A 95 25.72 -2.67 -15.32
CA GLU A 95 25.58 -2.95 -13.89
C GLU A 95 26.31 -1.93 -13.03
N LYS A 96 27.57 -1.62 -13.36
CA LYS A 96 28.36 -0.61 -12.66
C LYS A 96 27.78 0.78 -12.82
N GLU A 97 27.34 1.14 -14.02
CA GLU A 97 26.75 2.44 -14.33
C GLU A 97 25.44 2.64 -13.57
N LEU A 98 24.54 1.65 -13.59
CA LEU A 98 23.26 1.71 -12.88
C LEU A 98 23.47 1.75 -11.36
N TYR A 99 24.40 0.96 -10.81
CA TYR A 99 24.72 1.00 -9.39
C TYR A 99 25.19 2.38 -8.94
N ARG A 100 26.11 3.00 -9.70
CA ARG A 100 26.58 4.35 -9.41
C ARG A 100 25.45 5.36 -9.44
N ALA A 101 24.63 5.33 -10.50
CA ALA A 101 23.49 6.24 -10.63
C ALA A 101 22.50 6.11 -9.47
N LEU A 102 22.17 4.89 -9.02
CA LEU A 102 21.17 4.66 -7.98
C LEU A 102 21.69 4.86 -6.55
N PHE A 103 22.92 4.42 -6.25
CA PHE A 103 23.38 4.29 -4.87
C PHE A 103 24.53 5.24 -4.51
N GLU A 104 25.45 5.53 -5.44
CA GLU A 104 26.61 6.38 -5.17
C GLU A 104 26.29 7.86 -5.48
N ASP A 105 26.03 8.15 -6.75
CA ASP A 105 25.80 9.52 -7.25
C ASP A 105 24.37 10.00 -6.94
N ARG A 106 23.42 9.05 -6.84
CA ARG A 106 21.97 9.31 -6.72
C ARG A 106 21.44 10.23 -7.83
N ASP A 107 22.03 10.10 -9.01
CA ASP A 107 21.71 10.90 -10.19
C ASP A 107 20.76 10.11 -11.10
N ARG A 108 19.47 10.27 -10.83
CA ARG A 108 18.39 9.68 -11.63
C ARG A 108 18.43 10.12 -13.10
N GLY A 109 18.95 11.32 -13.40
CA GLY A 109 19.02 11.85 -14.77
C GLY A 109 19.92 11.03 -15.70
N ARG A 110 20.75 10.14 -15.15
CA ARG A 110 21.59 9.22 -15.92
C ARG A 110 20.85 7.98 -16.41
N LEU A 111 19.71 7.62 -15.80
CA LEU A 111 18.98 6.39 -16.12
C LEU A 111 18.55 6.32 -17.60
N PRO A 112 18.00 7.38 -18.22
CA PRO A 112 17.67 7.36 -19.65
C PRO A 112 18.90 7.19 -20.54
N HIS A 113 20.05 7.75 -20.15
CA HIS A 113 21.29 7.62 -20.91
C HIS A 113 21.84 6.18 -20.84
N ILE A 114 21.80 5.54 -19.67
CA ILE A 114 22.19 4.14 -19.49
C ILE A 114 21.27 3.24 -20.33
N ALA A 115 19.96 3.48 -20.28
CA ALA A 115 18.98 2.75 -21.09
C ALA A 115 19.27 2.86 -22.60
N GLY A 116 19.61 4.05 -23.10
CA GLY A 116 19.94 4.27 -24.50
C GLY A 116 21.23 3.58 -24.97
N ARG A 117 22.22 3.43 -24.07
CA ARG A 117 23.48 2.71 -24.36
C ARG A 117 23.36 1.20 -24.22
N HIS A 118 22.43 0.73 -23.39
CA HIS A 118 22.24 -0.66 -23.03
C HIS A 118 20.76 -1.05 -23.12
N PRO A 119 20.24 -1.33 -24.34
CA PRO A 119 18.82 -1.61 -24.56
C PRO A 119 18.25 -2.75 -23.68
N ASP A 120 19.03 -3.80 -23.43
CA ASP A 120 18.60 -4.92 -22.55
C ASP A 120 18.36 -4.49 -21.09
N TRP A 121 18.92 -3.35 -20.67
CA TRP A 121 18.77 -2.77 -19.34
C TRP A 121 17.74 -1.64 -19.31
N ALA A 122 17.21 -1.24 -20.47
CA ALA A 122 16.25 -0.15 -20.57
C ALA A 122 14.98 -0.37 -19.72
N PRO A 123 14.37 -1.57 -19.65
CA PRO A 123 13.18 -1.80 -18.82
C PRO A 123 13.47 -1.56 -17.34
N LEU A 124 14.63 -2.03 -16.86
CA LEU A 124 15.05 -1.86 -15.48
C LEU A 124 15.34 -0.40 -15.15
N CYS A 125 16.05 0.30 -16.05
CA CYS A 125 16.34 1.72 -15.90
C CYS A 125 15.04 2.55 -15.86
N ALA A 126 14.11 2.27 -16.77
CA ALA A 126 12.81 2.92 -16.83
C ALA A 126 11.96 2.65 -15.59
N ALA A 127 12.00 1.42 -15.05
CA ALA A 127 11.29 1.08 -13.82
C ALA A 127 11.80 1.91 -12.63
N PHE A 128 13.11 1.96 -12.43
CA PHE A 128 13.69 2.77 -11.35
C PHE A 128 13.47 4.26 -11.56
N ASP A 129 13.64 4.75 -12.79
CA ASP A 129 13.42 6.16 -13.12
C ASP A 129 11.97 6.57 -12.82
N GLY A 130 11.00 5.76 -13.25
CA GLY A 130 9.59 5.98 -13.01
C GLY A 130 9.21 5.97 -11.53
N LEU A 131 9.62 4.93 -10.80
CA LEU A 131 9.31 4.77 -9.37
C LEU A 131 9.95 5.86 -8.50
N LEU A 132 11.21 6.23 -8.79
CA LEU A 132 11.91 7.30 -8.08
C LEU A 132 11.34 8.68 -8.42
N SER A 133 10.94 8.89 -9.68
CA SER A 133 10.31 10.15 -10.11
C SER A 133 8.94 10.35 -9.49
N TYR A 134 8.15 9.27 -9.37
CA TYR A 134 6.88 9.28 -8.65
C TYR A 134 7.07 9.73 -7.18
N HIS A 135 8.03 9.13 -6.47
CA HIS A 135 8.35 9.53 -5.09
C HIS A 135 8.88 10.97 -5.00
N GLY A 136 9.65 11.39 -6.00
CA GLY A 136 10.16 12.76 -6.13
C GLY A 136 9.12 13.78 -6.58
N ARG A 137 7.85 13.38 -6.78
CA ARG A 137 6.74 14.22 -7.26
C ARG A 137 6.91 14.78 -8.67
N ASP A 138 7.76 14.16 -9.48
CA ASP A 138 7.92 14.47 -10.90
C ASP A 138 7.00 13.58 -11.73
N LEU A 139 5.70 13.91 -11.72
CA LEU A 139 4.64 13.00 -12.18
C LEU A 139 4.65 12.80 -13.70
N ALA A 140 4.97 13.84 -14.47
CA ALA A 140 5.02 13.77 -15.92
C ALA A 140 6.15 12.84 -16.40
N HIS A 141 7.32 12.96 -15.79
CA HIS A 141 8.46 12.09 -16.09
C HIS A 141 8.21 10.67 -15.59
N ALA A 142 7.61 10.53 -14.39
CA ALA A 142 7.23 9.24 -13.83
C ALA A 142 6.31 8.45 -14.78
N GLU A 143 5.26 9.07 -15.31
CA GLU A 143 4.33 8.42 -16.23
C GLU A 143 5.05 7.86 -17.47
N ALA A 144 5.88 8.67 -18.12
CA ALA A 144 6.60 8.26 -19.32
C ALA A 144 7.54 7.06 -19.07
N ALA A 145 8.28 7.11 -17.96
CA ALA A 145 9.22 6.04 -17.58
C ALA A 145 8.49 4.76 -17.14
N LEU A 146 7.42 4.86 -16.35
CA LEU A 146 6.65 3.69 -15.91
C LEU A 146 5.96 2.97 -17.08
N ARG A 147 5.40 3.72 -18.04
CA ARG A 147 4.85 3.13 -19.28
C ARG A 147 5.91 2.35 -20.05
N THR A 148 7.06 2.99 -20.26
CA THR A 148 8.20 2.34 -20.92
C THR A 148 8.59 1.05 -20.21
N ALA A 149 8.62 1.04 -18.87
CA ALA A 149 8.94 -0.16 -18.10
C ALA A 149 7.92 -1.30 -18.30
N LEU A 150 6.62 -0.99 -18.37
CA LEU A 150 5.57 -2.00 -18.55
C LEU A 150 5.54 -2.61 -19.95
N ASP A 151 5.79 -1.79 -20.99
CA ASP A 151 5.71 -2.21 -22.39
C ASP A 151 6.72 -3.33 -22.74
N HIS A 152 7.82 -3.44 -21.99
CA HIS A 152 8.86 -4.45 -22.23
C HIS A 152 8.58 -5.83 -21.58
N GLY A 153 7.45 -6.00 -20.88
CA GLY A 153 6.90 -7.30 -20.47
C GLY A 153 7.64 -8.11 -19.37
N GLY A 154 8.90 -7.81 -19.06
CA GLY A 154 9.71 -8.59 -18.10
C GLY A 154 9.40 -8.32 -16.61
N GLU A 155 9.64 -9.32 -15.75
CA GLU A 155 9.59 -9.13 -14.29
C GLU A 155 10.86 -8.41 -13.81
N ILE A 156 10.65 -7.29 -13.12
CA ILE A 156 11.72 -6.39 -12.64
C ILE A 156 12.39 -6.98 -11.40
N ALA A 157 11.59 -7.58 -10.49
CA ALA A 157 12.10 -8.12 -9.23
C ALA A 157 13.08 -9.30 -9.44
N ASP A 158 13.00 -9.97 -10.58
CA ASP A 158 13.84 -11.11 -10.92
C ASP A 158 15.17 -10.74 -11.57
N HIS A 159 15.33 -9.47 -11.96
CA HIS A 159 16.56 -9.02 -12.62
C HIS A 159 17.78 -9.22 -11.69
N PRO A 160 18.90 -9.79 -12.19
CA PRO A 160 20.08 -10.08 -11.37
C PRO A 160 20.60 -8.88 -10.57
N PHE A 161 20.60 -7.69 -11.18
CA PHE A 161 20.92 -6.43 -10.50
C PHE A 161 20.07 -6.19 -9.25
N VAL A 162 18.75 -6.38 -9.33
CA VAL A 162 17.82 -6.14 -8.22
C VAL A 162 18.14 -7.12 -7.09
N ARG A 163 18.29 -8.40 -7.41
CA ARG A 163 18.64 -9.43 -6.42
C ARG A 163 20.00 -9.21 -5.75
N ALA A 164 20.95 -8.61 -6.46
CA ALA A 164 22.33 -8.41 -5.99
C ALA A 164 22.51 -7.14 -5.14
N TYR A 165 21.85 -6.04 -5.51
CA TYR A 165 22.17 -4.71 -4.99
C TYR A 165 21.02 -4.02 -4.28
N VAL A 166 19.79 -4.38 -4.63
CA VAL A 166 18.62 -3.77 -4.07
C VAL A 166 18.24 -4.57 -2.85
N ASP A 167 18.66 -4.06 -1.68
CA ASP A 167 18.30 -4.58 -0.36
C ASP A 167 16.80 -4.31 -0.16
N MET A 168 15.95 -5.08 -0.87
CA MET A 168 14.57 -4.79 -1.28
C MET A 168 13.89 -3.73 -0.40
N PRO A 169 14.07 -2.43 -0.69
CA PRO A 169 13.27 -1.41 -0.05
C PRO A 169 11.85 -1.65 -0.53
N VAL A 170 10.96 -1.84 0.43
CA VAL A 170 9.56 -2.06 0.12
C VAL A 170 8.95 -0.72 -0.24
N ILE A 171 8.55 -0.59 -1.50
CA ILE A 171 7.75 0.53 -1.97
C ILE A 171 6.42 0.44 -1.24
N THR A 172 6.15 1.44 -0.41
CA THR A 172 4.87 1.57 0.27
C THR A 172 3.98 2.42 -0.60
N LEU A 173 3.06 1.79 -1.29
CA LEU A 173 2.11 2.44 -2.18
C LEU A 173 0.75 2.47 -1.48
N ARG A 174 0.18 3.66 -1.33
CA ARG A 174 -1.26 3.80 -1.03
C ARG A 174 -1.99 3.36 -2.29
N ILE A 175 -2.74 2.26 -2.21
CA ILE A 175 -3.49 1.70 -3.36
C ILE A 175 -5.00 1.86 -3.23
N ALA A 176 -5.43 2.34 -2.05
CA ALA A 176 -6.79 2.70 -1.72
C ALA A 176 -6.81 3.40 -0.35
N HIS A 177 -7.91 4.06 -0.03
CA HIS A 177 -8.13 4.64 1.30
C HIS A 177 -7.94 3.65 2.45
N GLY A 178 -7.06 4.00 3.39
CA GLY A 178 -6.68 3.15 4.52
C GLY A 178 -5.98 1.83 4.15
N VAL A 179 -5.53 1.67 2.89
CA VAL A 179 -4.85 0.45 2.41
C VAL A 179 -3.53 0.80 1.74
N ASP A 180 -2.44 0.39 2.39
CA ASP A 180 -1.09 0.48 1.84
C ASP A 180 -0.61 -0.91 1.40
N ALA A 181 -0.10 -1.00 0.17
CA ALA A 181 0.62 -2.14 -0.37
C ALA A 181 2.12 -1.97 -0.16
N ALA A 182 2.77 -3.04 0.26
CA ALA A 182 4.18 -3.08 0.56
C ALA A 182 4.84 -3.98 -0.49
N LEU A 183 5.31 -3.40 -1.59
CA LEU A 183 5.74 -4.12 -2.78
C LEU A 183 7.26 -3.99 -3.02
N PRO A 184 7.93 -5.05 -3.48
CA PRO A 184 9.27 -4.89 -4.05
C PRO A 184 9.21 -4.04 -5.34
N PRO A 185 10.34 -3.55 -5.85
CA PRO A 185 10.40 -2.99 -7.22
C PRO A 185 10.15 -4.11 -8.23
N SER A 186 8.87 -4.36 -8.51
CA SER A 186 8.35 -5.39 -9.38
C SER A 186 7.50 -4.79 -10.50
N ARG A 187 7.10 -5.63 -11.45
CA ARG A 187 6.11 -5.25 -12.47
C ARG A 187 4.81 -4.76 -11.85
N GLU A 188 4.35 -5.42 -10.78
CA GLU A 188 3.17 -5.02 -10.02
C GLU A 188 3.33 -3.62 -9.40
N ALA A 189 4.48 -3.33 -8.78
CA ALA A 189 4.71 -2.00 -8.20
C ALA A 189 4.73 -0.90 -9.27
N VAL A 190 5.34 -1.16 -10.43
CA VAL A 190 5.31 -0.23 -11.57
C VAL A 190 3.89 -0.02 -12.07
N GLY A 191 3.13 -1.10 -12.27
CA GLY A 191 1.77 -1.06 -12.76
C GLY A 191 0.82 -0.32 -11.83
N LEU A 192 0.82 -0.66 -10.54
CA LEU A 192 -0.01 0.02 -9.56
C LEU A 192 0.39 1.50 -9.40
N THR A 193 1.69 1.83 -9.42
CA THR A 193 2.12 3.24 -9.40
C THR A 193 1.61 4.03 -10.61
N LEU A 194 1.63 3.42 -11.80
CA LEU A 194 1.11 4.04 -13.01
C LEU A 194 -0.42 4.20 -12.94
N ALA A 195 -1.14 3.20 -12.40
CA ALA A 195 -2.58 3.28 -12.18
C ALA A 195 -2.96 4.43 -11.24
N GLU A 196 -2.24 4.60 -10.13
CA GLU A 196 -2.41 5.74 -9.21
C GLU A 196 -2.21 7.08 -9.93
N LEU A 197 -1.19 7.18 -10.80
CA LEU A 197 -0.95 8.40 -11.59
C LEU A 197 -2.12 8.68 -12.54
N TYR A 198 -2.62 7.67 -13.23
CA TYR A 198 -3.77 7.81 -14.11
C TYR A 198 -5.03 8.21 -13.36
N GLN A 199 -5.30 7.59 -12.21
CA GLN A 199 -6.44 7.95 -11.36
C GLN A 199 -6.32 9.41 -10.86
N ALA A 200 -5.17 9.80 -10.32
CA ALA A 200 -4.92 11.15 -9.79
C ALA A 200 -5.03 12.26 -10.85
N THR A 201 -4.97 11.91 -12.13
CA THR A 201 -5.06 12.83 -13.26
C THR A 201 -6.36 12.69 -14.05
N GLY A 202 -7.36 11.99 -13.49
CA GLY A 202 -8.70 11.87 -14.08
C GLY A 202 -8.77 10.93 -15.28
N ARG A 203 -7.92 9.91 -15.35
CA ARG A 203 -7.83 8.92 -16.44
C ARG A 203 -8.13 7.49 -15.96
N PRO A 204 -9.28 7.24 -15.31
CA PRO A 204 -9.56 5.96 -14.64
C PRO A 204 -9.61 4.76 -15.60
N GLU A 205 -10.06 4.94 -16.84
CA GLU A 205 -10.09 3.86 -17.84
C GLU A 205 -8.69 3.36 -18.22
N GLN A 206 -7.69 4.28 -18.25
CA GLN A 206 -6.30 3.89 -18.46
C GLN A 206 -5.72 3.18 -17.24
N ALA A 207 -6.09 3.62 -16.03
CA ALA A 207 -5.71 2.94 -14.81
C ALA A 207 -6.26 1.50 -14.78
N ILE A 208 -7.53 1.31 -15.11
CA ILE A 208 -8.18 -0.01 -15.20
C ILE A 208 -7.42 -0.91 -16.18
N ALA A 209 -7.15 -0.42 -17.40
CA ALA A 209 -6.46 -1.20 -18.41
C ALA A 209 -5.05 -1.64 -17.97
N VAL A 210 -4.33 -0.78 -17.22
CA VAL A 210 -3.03 -1.13 -16.64
C VAL A 210 -3.18 -2.25 -15.62
N VAL A 211 -4.10 -2.13 -14.66
CA VAL A 211 -4.22 -3.10 -13.56
C VAL A 211 -4.83 -4.43 -14.02
N GLU A 212 -5.78 -4.42 -14.97
CA GLU A 212 -6.29 -5.64 -15.63
C GLU A 212 -5.19 -6.40 -16.38
N GLY A 213 -4.17 -5.69 -16.87
CA GLY A 213 -3.00 -6.27 -17.54
C GLY A 213 -1.91 -6.81 -16.60
N LEU A 214 -2.08 -6.70 -15.28
CA LEU A 214 -1.16 -7.27 -14.29
C LEU A 214 -1.56 -8.70 -13.93
N GLU A 215 -0.61 -9.43 -13.33
CA GLU A 215 -0.93 -10.70 -12.69
C GLU A 215 -1.98 -10.50 -11.58
N PRO A 216 -2.99 -11.39 -11.46
CA PRO A 216 -3.99 -11.27 -10.41
C PRO A 216 -3.38 -11.42 -9.02
N THR A 217 -3.23 -10.29 -8.33
CA THR A 217 -2.82 -10.23 -6.93
C THR A 217 -3.91 -9.61 -6.07
N PHE A 218 -3.74 -9.72 -4.76
CA PHE A 218 -4.66 -9.08 -3.83
C PHE A 218 -4.56 -7.55 -3.84
N SER A 219 -3.37 -6.99 -4.09
CA SER A 219 -3.20 -5.54 -4.24
C SER A 219 -3.80 -5.03 -5.55
N ALA A 220 -3.67 -5.78 -6.65
CA ALA A 220 -4.37 -5.49 -7.90
C ALA A 220 -5.89 -5.55 -7.73
N ALA A 221 -6.42 -6.54 -7.00
CA ALA A 221 -7.84 -6.62 -6.70
C ALA A 221 -8.36 -5.43 -5.89
N VAL A 222 -7.60 -4.94 -4.90
CA VAL A 222 -7.97 -3.73 -4.14
C VAL A 222 -8.02 -2.51 -5.05
N SER A 223 -6.99 -2.29 -5.89
CA SER A 223 -6.94 -1.17 -6.82
C SER A 223 -8.07 -1.23 -7.86
N LEU A 224 -8.32 -2.41 -8.46
CA LEU A 224 -9.44 -2.59 -9.40
C LEU A 224 -10.80 -2.37 -8.76
N ALA A 225 -11.01 -2.80 -7.52
CA ALA A 225 -12.29 -2.60 -6.85
C ALA A 225 -12.61 -1.11 -6.65
N GLU A 226 -11.61 -0.29 -6.35
CA GLU A 226 -11.77 1.17 -6.27
C GLU A 226 -12.06 1.77 -7.64
N LEU A 227 -11.24 1.44 -8.65
CA LEU A 227 -11.40 1.95 -10.01
C LEU A 227 -12.74 1.57 -10.65
N TYR A 228 -13.19 0.31 -10.48
CA TYR A 228 -14.50 -0.14 -10.93
C TYR A 228 -15.64 0.55 -10.19
N SER A 229 -15.47 0.80 -8.90
CA SER A 229 -16.43 1.53 -8.08
C SER A 229 -16.57 3.00 -8.54
N GLU A 230 -15.46 3.66 -8.88
CA GLU A 230 -15.44 5.04 -9.40
C GLU A 230 -16.05 5.16 -10.80
N THR A 231 -15.86 4.14 -11.65
CA THR A 231 -16.37 4.12 -13.02
C THR A 231 -17.77 3.51 -13.13
N GLY A 232 -18.40 3.14 -12.02
CA GLY A 232 -19.76 2.59 -11.99
C GLY A 232 -19.89 1.15 -12.50
N ARG A 233 -18.77 0.40 -12.60
CA ARG A 233 -18.75 -1.01 -12.99
C ARG A 233 -19.14 -1.93 -11.83
N HIS A 234 -20.37 -1.80 -11.36
CA HIS A 234 -20.85 -2.45 -10.12
C HIS A 234 -20.80 -3.98 -10.17
N ASP A 235 -21.15 -4.59 -11.31
CA ASP A 235 -21.13 -6.05 -11.45
C ASP A 235 -19.70 -6.61 -11.28
N ALA A 236 -18.70 -5.94 -11.86
CA ALA A 236 -17.30 -6.32 -11.71
C ALA A 236 -16.81 -6.24 -10.25
N VAL A 237 -17.28 -5.23 -9.49
CA VAL A 237 -16.99 -5.12 -8.05
C VAL A 237 -17.63 -6.27 -7.29
N ILE A 238 -18.88 -6.63 -7.61
CA ILE A 238 -19.59 -7.74 -6.96
C ILE A 238 -18.86 -9.06 -7.24
N ASP A 239 -18.46 -9.31 -8.48
CA ASP A 239 -17.75 -10.52 -8.88
C ASP A 239 -16.39 -10.65 -8.19
N LEU A 240 -15.60 -9.57 -8.21
CA LEU A 240 -14.28 -9.51 -7.58
C LEU A 240 -14.31 -9.74 -6.07
N THR A 241 -15.43 -9.43 -5.43
CA THR A 241 -15.59 -9.48 -3.96
C THR A 241 -16.46 -10.64 -3.48
N ASN A 242 -16.82 -11.57 -4.36
CA ASN A 242 -17.62 -12.73 -3.98
C ASN A 242 -16.90 -13.60 -2.94
N ASN A 243 -17.67 -14.09 -1.97
CA ASN A 243 -17.21 -14.96 -0.87
C ASN A 243 -16.08 -14.36 0.00
N LEU A 244 -15.89 -13.04 -0.03
CA LEU A 244 -14.90 -12.36 0.78
C LEU A 244 -15.34 -12.30 2.25
N SER A 245 -14.42 -12.60 3.18
CA SER A 245 -14.65 -12.46 4.62
C SER A 245 -13.92 -11.23 5.18
N ASN A 246 -14.50 -10.55 6.17
CA ASN A 246 -13.89 -9.37 6.80
C ASN A 246 -12.69 -9.73 7.72
N ALA A 247 -11.57 -10.14 7.12
CA ALA A 247 -10.40 -10.64 7.84
C ALA A 247 -9.31 -9.58 8.09
N SER A 248 -9.24 -8.51 7.29
CA SER A 248 -8.24 -7.45 7.39
C SER A 248 -8.75 -6.11 6.83
N ASP A 249 -7.93 -5.06 6.93
CA ASP A 249 -8.26 -3.72 6.39
C ASP A 249 -8.52 -3.74 4.88
N PRO A 250 -7.66 -4.32 4.02
CA PRO A 250 -7.99 -4.52 2.61
C PRO A 250 -9.31 -5.27 2.35
N HIS A 251 -9.62 -6.31 3.13
CA HIS A 251 -10.89 -7.04 2.98
C HIS A 251 -12.08 -6.14 3.36
N ALA A 252 -11.94 -5.35 4.42
CA ALA A 252 -12.96 -4.39 4.83
C ALA A 252 -13.17 -3.32 3.75
N PHE A 253 -12.10 -2.80 3.14
CA PHE A 253 -12.19 -1.86 2.03
C PHE A 253 -12.97 -2.47 0.85
N LEU A 254 -12.59 -3.68 0.42
CA LEU A 254 -13.30 -4.42 -0.63
C LEU A 254 -14.79 -4.63 -0.31
N LEU A 255 -15.12 -4.93 0.95
CA LEU A 255 -16.52 -5.05 1.39
C LEU A 255 -17.27 -3.71 1.37
N VAL A 256 -16.61 -2.58 1.63
CA VAL A 256 -17.23 -1.25 1.45
C VAL A 256 -17.53 -1.01 -0.04
N MET A 257 -16.59 -1.34 -0.93
CA MET A 257 -16.83 -1.24 -2.39
C MET A 257 -17.98 -2.17 -2.82
N ARG A 258 -18.02 -3.41 -2.32
CA ARG A 258 -19.13 -4.33 -2.54
C ARG A 258 -20.46 -3.74 -2.09
N ALA A 259 -20.52 -3.15 -0.90
CA ALA A 259 -21.75 -2.56 -0.38
C ALA A 259 -22.24 -1.42 -1.26
N ARG A 260 -21.34 -0.55 -1.74
CA ARG A 260 -21.68 0.51 -2.69
C ARG A 260 -22.26 -0.08 -4.00
N ALA A 261 -21.59 -1.08 -4.56
CA ALA A 261 -22.06 -1.76 -5.77
C ALA A 261 -23.42 -2.44 -5.60
N LEU A 262 -23.65 -3.12 -4.47
CA LEU A 262 -24.94 -3.71 -4.12
C LEU A 262 -26.04 -2.65 -3.99
N ALA A 263 -25.75 -1.51 -3.34
CA ALA A 263 -26.70 -0.42 -3.20
C ALA A 263 -27.09 0.16 -4.57
N ALA A 264 -26.11 0.39 -5.44
CA ALA A 264 -26.35 0.87 -6.81
C ALA A 264 -27.16 -0.13 -7.66
N GLY A 265 -27.04 -1.44 -7.40
CA GLY A 265 -27.87 -2.49 -7.99
C GLY A 265 -29.24 -2.68 -7.32
N GLY A 266 -29.67 -1.79 -6.42
CA GLY A 266 -30.95 -1.87 -5.72
C GLY A 266 -31.00 -2.88 -4.57
N MET A 267 -29.89 -3.56 -4.26
CA MET A 267 -29.78 -4.56 -3.19
C MET A 267 -29.45 -3.91 -1.84
N GLY A 268 -30.26 -2.94 -1.43
CA GLY A 268 -30.00 -2.09 -0.27
C GLY A 268 -29.86 -2.84 1.07
N ASP A 269 -30.59 -3.93 1.28
CA ASP A 269 -30.45 -4.73 2.51
C ASP A 269 -29.13 -5.52 2.55
N GLY A 270 -28.70 -6.03 1.39
CA GLY A 270 -27.38 -6.65 1.24
C GLY A 270 -26.28 -5.65 1.54
N ALA A 271 -26.35 -4.45 0.94
CA ALA A 271 -25.42 -3.36 1.21
C ALA A 271 -25.38 -2.99 2.70
N HIS A 272 -26.54 -2.85 3.34
CA HIS A 272 -26.64 -2.54 4.77
C HIS A 272 -25.93 -3.60 5.64
N GLN A 273 -26.18 -4.88 5.36
CA GLN A 273 -25.61 -5.97 6.12
C GLN A 273 -24.09 -6.06 5.94
N THR A 274 -23.59 -5.85 4.71
CA THR A 274 -22.16 -5.79 4.42
C THR A 274 -21.47 -4.65 5.18
N LEU A 275 -22.04 -3.43 5.18
CA LEU A 275 -21.50 -2.29 5.93
C LEU A 275 -21.50 -2.55 7.44
N LYS A 276 -22.55 -3.20 7.95
CA LYS A 276 -22.62 -3.59 9.37
C LYS A 276 -21.53 -4.58 9.75
N GLU A 277 -21.18 -5.53 8.86
CA GLU A 277 -20.06 -6.43 9.06
C GLU A 277 -18.73 -5.68 9.15
N VAL A 278 -18.49 -4.73 8.23
CA VAL A 278 -17.29 -3.89 8.21
C VAL A 278 -17.13 -3.13 9.53
N LEU A 279 -18.19 -2.44 9.96
CA LEU A 279 -18.18 -1.58 11.14
C LEU A 279 -18.15 -2.35 12.48
N ARG A 280 -18.51 -3.64 12.48
CA ARG A 280 -18.42 -4.50 13.67
C ARG A 280 -16.99 -4.94 13.97
N ARG A 281 -16.10 -4.98 12.97
CA ARG A 281 -14.70 -5.40 13.17
C ARG A 281 -13.95 -4.33 13.98
N ARG A 282 -13.34 -4.76 15.10
CA ARG A 282 -12.52 -3.88 15.93
C ARG A 282 -11.16 -3.64 15.27
N GLY A 283 -10.66 -2.41 15.38
CA GLY A 283 -9.35 -2.03 14.85
C GLY A 283 -9.31 -1.93 13.32
N THR A 284 -10.46 -1.82 12.66
CA THR A 284 -10.53 -1.38 11.26
C THR A 284 -9.95 0.02 11.12
N ASP A 285 -9.20 0.23 10.04
CA ASP A 285 -8.60 1.53 9.75
C ASP A 285 -9.63 2.68 9.78
N PRO A 286 -9.32 3.83 10.41
CA PRO A 286 -10.24 4.95 10.50
C PRO A 286 -10.75 5.47 9.14
N GLU A 287 -9.93 5.50 8.09
CA GLU A 287 -10.35 5.94 6.76
C GLU A 287 -11.42 4.98 6.19
N ILE A 288 -11.22 3.67 6.34
CA ILE A 288 -12.19 2.64 5.91
C ILE A 288 -13.49 2.76 6.72
N VAL A 289 -13.41 3.05 8.02
CA VAL A 289 -14.59 3.34 8.83
C VAL A 289 -15.31 4.59 8.36
N THR A 290 -14.60 5.64 7.93
CA THR A 290 -15.21 6.85 7.36
C THR A 290 -15.95 6.49 6.08
N LEU A 291 -15.29 5.77 5.16
CA LEU A 291 -15.89 5.32 3.91
C LEU A 291 -17.16 4.50 4.14
N ALA A 292 -17.10 3.49 5.02
CA ALA A 292 -18.26 2.69 5.37
C ALA A 292 -19.41 3.54 5.94
N GLY A 293 -19.10 4.54 6.76
CA GLY A 293 -20.08 5.47 7.30
C GLY A 293 -20.70 6.38 6.23
N ILE A 294 -19.91 6.86 5.26
CA ILE A 294 -20.41 7.63 4.11
C ILE A 294 -21.40 6.78 3.29
N GLU A 295 -21.06 5.53 3.00
CA GLU A 295 -21.98 4.62 2.30
C GLU A 295 -23.25 4.33 3.11
N GLN A 296 -23.17 4.24 4.44
CA GLN A 296 -24.36 4.14 5.29
C GLN A 296 -25.24 5.39 5.21
N ALA A 297 -24.64 6.58 5.15
CA ALA A 297 -25.38 7.82 5.00
C ALA A 297 -26.07 7.90 3.63
N ARG A 298 -25.38 7.53 2.55
CA ARG A 298 -25.96 7.43 1.20
C ARG A 298 -27.15 6.49 1.17
N LEU A 299 -27.01 5.29 1.71
CA LEU A 299 -28.10 4.32 1.78
C LEU A 299 -29.30 4.84 2.60
N ALA A 300 -29.06 5.63 3.65
CA ALA A 300 -30.12 6.28 4.40
C ALA A 300 -30.83 7.35 3.56
N LEU A 301 -30.09 8.14 2.76
CA LEU A 301 -30.67 9.12 1.84
C LEU A 301 -31.55 8.45 0.77
N ASP A 302 -31.09 7.33 0.20
CA ASP A 302 -31.86 6.56 -0.79
C ASP A 302 -33.21 6.05 -0.22
N ARG A 303 -33.27 5.85 1.10
CA ARG A 303 -34.48 5.47 1.84
C ARG A 303 -35.33 6.65 2.32
N GLY A 304 -34.91 7.89 2.03
CA GLY A 304 -35.56 9.10 2.54
C GLY A 304 -35.27 9.41 4.02
N GLU A 305 -34.36 8.68 4.67
CA GLU A 305 -34.00 8.84 6.08
C GLU A 305 -32.98 9.99 6.29
N ARG A 306 -33.29 11.21 5.81
CA ARG A 306 -32.36 12.36 5.81
C ARG A 306 -31.79 12.72 7.19
N ALA A 307 -32.62 12.74 8.23
CA ALA A 307 -32.17 13.05 9.59
C ALA A 307 -31.10 12.08 10.08
N ARG A 308 -31.25 10.79 9.74
CA ARG A 308 -30.27 9.75 10.06
C ARG A 308 -28.99 9.94 9.26
N ALA A 309 -29.09 10.25 7.97
CA ALA A 309 -27.93 10.53 7.12
C ALA A 309 -27.12 11.73 7.67
N ARG A 310 -27.78 12.84 8.00
CA ARG A 310 -27.15 14.02 8.63
C ARG A 310 -26.42 13.63 9.91
N GLN A 311 -27.08 12.91 10.82
CA GLN A 311 -26.47 12.50 12.10
C GLN A 311 -25.23 11.60 11.90
N ILE A 312 -25.22 10.75 10.88
CA ILE A 312 -24.04 9.94 10.53
C ILE A 312 -22.91 10.86 10.05
N LEU A 313 -23.20 11.73 9.08
CA LEU A 313 -22.22 12.62 8.45
C LEU A 313 -21.61 13.62 9.43
N GLU A 314 -22.41 14.25 10.30
CA GLU A 314 -21.92 15.15 11.36
C GLU A 314 -20.93 14.45 12.30
N ARG A 315 -21.22 13.20 12.68
CA ARG A 315 -20.35 12.40 13.55
C ARG A 315 -19.03 12.06 12.86
N LEU A 316 -19.08 11.75 11.55
CA LEU A 316 -17.88 11.51 10.76
C LEU A 316 -17.06 12.80 10.61
N TYR A 317 -17.73 13.92 10.33
CA TYR A 317 -17.11 15.23 10.16
C TYR A 317 -16.43 15.72 11.45
N ALA A 318 -17.07 15.51 12.60
CA ALA A 318 -16.50 15.82 13.91
C ALA A 318 -15.22 15.01 14.21
N ARG A 319 -15.04 13.84 13.57
CA ARG A 319 -13.86 13.00 13.72
C ARG A 319 -12.75 13.41 12.74
N ASP A 320 -13.10 13.63 11.48
CA ASP A 320 -12.17 14.03 10.42
C ASP A 320 -12.88 14.89 9.38
N ALA A 321 -12.83 16.21 9.58
CA ALA A 321 -13.41 17.19 8.67
C ALA A 321 -12.65 17.29 7.32
N ALA A 322 -11.42 16.78 7.25
CA ALA A 322 -10.58 16.85 6.06
C ALA A 322 -10.78 15.66 5.11
N PHE A 323 -11.63 14.69 5.48
CA PHE A 323 -11.89 13.52 4.65
C PHE A 323 -12.50 13.95 3.29
N PRO A 324 -11.92 13.53 2.16
CA PRO A 324 -12.37 13.96 0.83
C PRO A 324 -13.87 13.76 0.59
N GLY A 325 -14.55 14.80 0.11
CA GLY A 325 -15.98 14.77 -0.24
C GLY A 325 -16.97 14.75 0.92
N LEU A 326 -16.52 14.55 2.17
CA LEU A 326 -17.42 14.45 3.33
C LEU A 326 -18.13 15.77 3.63
N ALA A 327 -17.39 16.88 3.61
CA ALA A 327 -17.93 18.22 3.86
C ALA A 327 -18.98 18.61 2.82
N ASP A 328 -18.74 18.26 1.56
CA ASP A 328 -19.63 18.57 0.44
C ASP A 328 -20.93 17.77 0.55
N LEU A 329 -20.82 16.48 0.86
CA LEU A 329 -21.98 15.61 1.09
C LEU A 329 -22.82 16.10 2.28
N LEU A 330 -22.19 16.50 3.39
CA LEU A 330 -22.92 17.06 4.54
C LEU A 330 -23.70 18.32 4.16
N ARG A 331 -23.07 19.26 3.44
CA ARG A 331 -23.75 20.47 2.98
C ARG A 331 -24.91 20.18 2.02
N GLN A 332 -24.78 19.20 1.13
CA GLN A 332 -25.86 18.78 0.24
C GLN A 332 -27.07 18.30 1.04
N VAL A 333 -26.86 17.47 2.06
CA VAL A 333 -27.92 17.00 2.95
C VAL A 333 -28.54 18.15 3.74
N GLU A 334 -27.75 19.15 4.12
CA GLU A 334 -28.25 20.32 4.86
C GLU A 334 -29.05 21.31 4.03
N SER A 335 -28.69 21.48 2.76
CA SER A 335 -29.32 22.45 1.84
C SER A 335 -30.66 21.99 1.25
N ALA A 336 -31.02 20.72 1.44
CA ALA A 336 -32.24 20.12 0.88
C ALA A 336 -33.43 20.14 1.86
N ASP A 337 -33.28 20.81 3.00
CA ASP A 337 -34.33 21.12 3.99
C ASP A 337 -34.91 22.53 3.77
#